data_AF-A0A9W8GVE3-F1
#
_entry.id   AF-A0A9W8GVE3-F1
#
_cell.length_a   1.000
_cell.length_b   1.000
_cell.length_c   1.000
_cell.angle_alpha   90.00
_cell.angle_beta   90.00
_cell.angle_gamma   90.00
#
_symmetry.space_group_name_H-M   'P 1'
#
loop_
_entity.id
_entity.type
_entity.pdbx_description
1 polymer ?
#
loop_
_entity_poly.entity_id
_entity_poly.type
_entity_poly.pdbx_seq_one_letter_code
_entity_poly.pdbx_strand_id
1 'polypeptide(L)'
;VDHFWLLVSALRAYMLSDYSLGMLPLNGSIPDMKADTKGYIALQRIYKQKAAEDAAQFATHVARELTDAGLPADFISSDEVAVFCRNASNLRLLRFTSLHDEIEGDSLCATAENLVVADVASHYALFRASARFEAVHGRYPGVSASPNDAEMLDDELVASDTVKLIGIANSLLAEWGLESTTVDENLAMEFARSGHCELHNISSMTGGIVSQEAIKLITHQYVPENSLCIVDGVKAKSYVAKI
;
A
#
# COMPACT_ATOMS: atom_id res chain seq x y z
N VAL A 1 24.61 -5.59 -1.13
CA VAL A 1 24.04 -4.80 -2.25
C VAL A 1 22.81 -5.55 -2.72
N ASP A 2 21.71 -4.85 -2.95
CA ASP A 2 20.44 -5.47 -3.38
C ASP A 2 20.47 -5.73 -4.89
N HIS A 3 19.97 -6.90 -5.31
CA HIS A 3 19.88 -7.30 -6.73
C HIS A 3 19.06 -6.27 -7.52
N PHE A 4 17.96 -5.77 -6.94
CA PHE A 4 17.07 -4.82 -7.60
C PHE A 4 17.80 -3.55 -8.03
N TRP A 5 18.58 -2.95 -7.13
CA TRP A 5 19.30 -1.70 -7.42
C TRP A 5 20.45 -1.89 -8.42
N LEU A 6 21.10 -3.06 -8.43
CA LEU A 6 22.09 -3.42 -9.45
C LEU A 6 21.45 -3.52 -10.84
N LEU A 7 20.30 -4.20 -10.94
CA LEU A 7 19.56 -4.33 -12.19
C LEU A 7 19.06 -2.96 -12.69
N VAL A 8 18.61 -2.08 -11.79
CA VAL A 8 18.19 -0.72 -12.15
C VAL A 8 19.37 0.14 -12.60
N SER A 9 20.54 0.01 -11.95
CA SER A 9 21.78 0.68 -12.40
C SER A 9 22.19 0.22 -13.80
N ALA A 10 22.20 -1.10 -14.02
CA ALA A 10 22.47 -1.70 -15.32
C ALA A 10 21.44 -1.24 -16.38
N LEU A 11 20.17 -1.05 -16.00
CA LEU A 11 19.13 -0.61 -16.91
C LEU A 11 19.38 0.82 -17.35
N ARG A 12 19.78 1.69 -16.43
CA ARG A 12 20.21 3.05 -16.74
C ARG A 12 21.41 3.04 -17.70
N ALA A 13 22.41 2.19 -17.45
CA ALA A 13 23.56 2.05 -18.32
C ALA A 13 23.19 1.54 -19.73
N TYR A 14 22.27 0.58 -19.81
CA TYR A 14 21.72 0.07 -21.08
C TYR A 14 21.00 1.18 -21.85
N MET A 15 20.14 1.96 -21.20
CA MET A 15 19.41 3.09 -21.81
C MET A 15 20.34 4.19 -22.33
N LEU A 16 21.50 4.37 -21.71
CA LEU A 16 22.52 5.33 -22.16
C LEU A 16 23.43 4.80 -23.28
N SER A 17 23.34 3.51 -23.61
CA SER A 17 24.12 2.93 -24.71
C SER A 17 23.56 3.34 -26.08
N ASP A 18 24.45 3.42 -27.06
CA ASP A 18 24.08 3.68 -28.46
C ASP A 18 23.16 2.59 -29.04
N TYR A 19 23.16 1.39 -28.45
CA TYR A 19 22.32 0.28 -28.88
C TYR A 19 20.83 0.51 -28.58
N SER A 20 20.52 0.97 -27.36
CA SER A 20 19.13 1.08 -26.89
C SER A 20 18.44 2.35 -27.38
N LEU A 21 19.21 3.37 -27.79
CA LEU A 21 18.70 4.68 -28.21
C LEU A 21 17.75 5.31 -27.16
N GLY A 22 18.03 5.11 -25.87
CA GLY A 22 17.20 5.62 -24.78
C GLY A 22 15.95 4.79 -24.47
N MET A 23 15.75 3.65 -25.12
CA MET A 23 14.57 2.80 -24.94
C MET A 23 14.80 1.69 -23.92
N LEU A 24 13.71 1.21 -23.30
CA LEU A 24 13.74 0.02 -22.44
C LEU A 24 13.93 -1.26 -23.28
N PRO A 25 14.47 -2.34 -22.70
CA PRO A 25 14.47 -3.66 -23.32
C PRO A 25 13.05 -4.09 -23.71
N LEU A 26 12.91 -4.70 -24.88
CA LEU A 26 11.61 -5.15 -25.38
C LEU A 26 11.10 -6.35 -24.56
N ASN A 27 9.82 -6.35 -24.20
CA ASN A 27 9.19 -7.47 -23.49
C ASN A 27 8.99 -8.73 -24.37
N GLY A 28 8.94 -8.56 -25.69
CA GLY A 28 8.79 -9.61 -26.69
C GLY A 28 7.37 -10.18 -26.87
N SER A 29 6.38 -9.67 -26.14
CA SER A 29 4.99 -10.13 -26.24
C SER A 29 4.14 -9.17 -27.07
N ILE A 30 3.34 -9.72 -27.99
CA ILE A 30 2.37 -8.95 -28.78
C ILE A 30 0.93 -9.37 -28.41
N PRO A 31 -0.04 -8.44 -28.36
CA PRO A 31 -1.44 -8.77 -28.12
C PRO A 31 -2.03 -9.55 -29.30
N ASP A 32 -3.18 -10.18 -29.07
CA ASP A 32 -3.95 -10.81 -30.16
C ASP A 32 -4.43 -9.75 -31.17
N MET A 33 -4.48 -10.14 -32.44
CA MET A 33 -4.90 -9.27 -33.53
C MET A 33 -5.47 -10.07 -34.70
N LYS A 34 -6.39 -9.46 -35.46
CA LYS A 34 -6.90 -10.04 -36.70
C LYS A 34 -5.80 -10.08 -37.75
N ALA A 35 -5.20 -11.25 -37.93
CA ALA A 35 -4.15 -11.50 -38.91
C ALA A 35 -4.27 -12.93 -39.45
N ASP A 36 -3.61 -13.19 -40.58
CA ASP A 36 -3.40 -14.57 -41.02
C ASP A 36 -2.43 -15.27 -40.04
N THR A 37 -2.60 -16.59 -39.88
CA THR A 37 -1.80 -17.37 -38.92
C THR A 37 -0.29 -17.26 -39.20
N LYS A 38 0.10 -17.23 -40.49
CA LYS A 38 1.52 -17.14 -40.87
C LYS A 38 2.09 -15.77 -40.54
N GLY A 39 1.38 -14.70 -40.85
CA GLY A 39 1.74 -13.32 -40.53
C GLY A 39 1.86 -13.09 -39.03
N TYR A 40 0.88 -13.55 -38.25
CA TYR A 40 0.92 -13.45 -36.79
C TYR A 40 2.14 -14.16 -36.18
N ILE A 41 2.41 -15.40 -36.58
CA ILE A 41 3.57 -16.17 -36.08
C ILE A 41 4.89 -15.52 -36.52
N ALA A 42 4.98 -15.01 -37.75
CA ALA A 42 6.17 -14.32 -38.23
C ALA A 42 6.44 -13.05 -37.41
N LEU A 43 5.41 -12.23 -37.16
CA LEU A 43 5.53 -11.03 -36.35
C LEU A 43 5.91 -11.35 -34.90
N GLN A 44 5.27 -12.34 -34.29
CA GLN A 44 5.58 -12.77 -32.93
C GLN A 44 7.06 -13.20 -32.80
N ARG A 45 7.59 -13.89 -33.80
CA ARG A 45 8.99 -14.33 -33.83
C ARG A 45 9.96 -13.15 -33.93
N ILE A 46 9.64 -12.11 -34.69
CA ILE A 46 10.46 -10.89 -34.77
C ILE A 46 10.56 -10.23 -33.39
N TYR A 47 9.44 -10.05 -32.68
CA TYR A 47 9.43 -9.46 -31.35
C TYR A 47 10.18 -10.31 -30.32
N LYS A 48 9.99 -11.64 -30.34
CA LYS A 48 10.72 -12.56 -29.47
C LYS A 48 12.22 -12.54 -29.74
N GLN A 49 12.63 -12.48 -31.00
CA GLN A 49 14.05 -12.40 -31.37
C GLN A 49 14.66 -11.09 -30.88
N LYS A 50 14.02 -9.95 -31.13
CA LYS A 50 14.50 -8.64 -30.65
C LYS A 50 14.59 -8.59 -29.12
N ALA A 51 13.60 -9.13 -28.41
CA ALA A 51 13.64 -9.21 -26.95
C ALA A 51 14.81 -10.07 -26.43
N ALA A 52 15.17 -11.15 -27.13
CA ALA A 52 16.34 -11.98 -26.78
C ALA A 52 17.66 -11.24 -27.04
N GLU A 53 17.76 -10.47 -28.12
CA GLU A 53 18.91 -9.62 -28.43
C GLU A 53 19.07 -8.50 -27.38
N ASP A 54 17.97 -7.85 -26.99
CA ASP A 54 17.97 -6.81 -25.95
C ASP A 54 18.38 -7.39 -24.58
N ALA A 55 17.87 -8.57 -24.22
CA ALA A 55 18.23 -9.23 -22.97
C ALA A 55 19.71 -9.63 -22.93
N ALA A 56 20.27 -10.08 -24.06
CA ALA A 56 21.70 -10.39 -24.16
C ALA A 56 22.56 -9.12 -24.00
N GLN A 57 22.17 -8.00 -24.61
CA GLN A 57 22.85 -6.72 -24.43
C GLN A 57 22.76 -6.22 -22.99
N PHE A 58 21.56 -6.27 -22.40
CA PHE A 58 21.35 -5.91 -21.00
C PHE A 58 22.21 -6.76 -20.04
N ALA A 59 22.34 -8.07 -20.29
CA ALA A 59 23.20 -8.95 -19.49
C ALA A 59 24.68 -8.51 -19.48
N THR A 60 25.19 -7.94 -20.57
CA THR A 60 26.56 -7.38 -20.60
C THR A 60 26.71 -6.17 -19.68
N HIS A 61 25.68 -5.31 -19.60
CA HIS A 61 25.66 -4.19 -18.67
C HIS A 61 25.58 -4.68 -17.22
N VAL A 62 24.76 -5.69 -16.93
CA VAL A 62 24.69 -6.32 -15.60
C VAL A 62 26.05 -6.88 -15.19
N ALA A 63 26.74 -7.63 -16.07
CA ALA A 63 28.05 -8.19 -15.79
C ALA A 63 29.12 -7.12 -15.49
N ARG A 64 29.05 -5.97 -16.18
CA ARG A 64 29.93 -4.83 -15.91
C ARG A 64 29.66 -4.22 -14.53
N GLU A 65 28.40 -3.96 -14.19
CA GLU A 65 28.02 -3.43 -12.86
C GLU A 65 28.42 -4.39 -11.72
N LEU A 66 28.31 -5.71 -11.92
CA LEU A 66 28.78 -6.70 -10.95
C LEU A 66 30.31 -6.64 -10.78
N THR A 67 31.05 -6.49 -11.88
CA THR A 67 32.51 -6.37 -11.85
C THR A 67 32.94 -5.10 -11.13
N ASP A 68 32.30 -3.97 -11.41
CA ASP A 68 32.59 -2.67 -10.78
C ASP A 68 32.26 -2.68 -9.28
N ALA A 69 31.24 -3.45 -8.87
CA ALA A 69 30.87 -3.66 -7.47
C ALA A 69 31.73 -4.73 -6.75
N GLY A 70 32.63 -5.43 -7.47
CA GLY A 70 33.44 -6.52 -6.91
C GLY A 70 32.63 -7.76 -6.52
N LEU A 71 31.48 -7.99 -7.17
CA LEU A 71 30.58 -9.11 -6.91
C LEU A 71 30.83 -10.28 -7.88
N PRO A 72 30.52 -11.52 -7.49
CA PRO A 72 30.58 -12.67 -8.38
C PRO A 72 29.67 -12.54 -9.60
N ALA A 73 30.08 -13.12 -10.74
CA ALA A 73 29.31 -13.07 -11.98
C ALA A 73 27.99 -13.87 -11.92
N ASP A 74 27.90 -14.82 -10.99
CA ASP A 74 26.72 -15.64 -10.72
C ASP A 74 25.80 -15.04 -9.64
N PHE A 75 26.11 -13.85 -9.13
CA PHE A 75 25.29 -13.16 -8.13
C PHE A 75 23.87 -12.90 -8.62
N ILE A 76 23.69 -12.60 -9.91
CA ILE A 76 22.39 -12.44 -10.57
C ILE A 76 22.25 -13.52 -11.65
N SER A 77 21.19 -14.32 -11.56
CA SER A 77 20.95 -15.40 -12.53
C SER A 77 20.48 -14.89 -13.89
N SER A 78 20.74 -15.63 -14.97
CA SER A 78 20.24 -15.30 -16.30
C SER A 78 18.71 -15.25 -16.37
N ASP A 79 18.03 -16.06 -15.57
CA ASP A 79 16.58 -16.10 -15.50
C ASP A 79 16.02 -14.84 -14.86
N GLU A 80 16.66 -14.33 -13.81
CA GLU A 80 16.32 -13.05 -13.17
C GLU A 80 16.48 -11.88 -14.14
N VAL A 81 17.58 -11.86 -14.92
CA VAL A 81 17.81 -10.87 -15.98
C VAL A 81 16.69 -10.93 -17.04
N ALA A 82 16.31 -12.12 -17.48
CA ALA A 82 15.26 -12.29 -18.48
C ALA A 82 13.87 -11.85 -17.96
N VAL A 83 13.54 -12.17 -16.71
CA VAL A 83 12.32 -11.71 -16.04
C VAL A 83 12.32 -10.19 -15.87
N PHE A 84 13.46 -9.61 -15.52
CA PHE A 84 13.61 -8.17 -15.39
C PHE A 84 13.41 -7.44 -16.72
N CYS A 85 14.05 -7.88 -17.81
CA CYS A 85 13.84 -7.31 -19.15
C CYS A 85 12.37 -7.35 -19.58
N ARG A 86 11.68 -8.47 -19.31
CA ARG A 86 10.25 -8.63 -19.65
C ARG A 86 9.36 -7.64 -18.90
N ASN A 87 9.76 -7.28 -17.68
CA ASN A 87 8.99 -6.42 -16.77
C ASN A 87 9.60 -5.02 -16.59
N ALA A 88 10.57 -4.62 -17.43
CA ALA A 88 11.31 -3.36 -17.27
C ALA A 88 10.38 -2.13 -17.31
N SER A 89 9.28 -2.18 -18.05
CA SER A 89 8.25 -1.11 -18.08
C SER A 89 7.37 -1.06 -16.83
N ASN A 90 7.32 -2.16 -16.07
CA ASN A 90 6.37 -2.37 -14.98
C ASN A 90 7.05 -2.29 -13.60
N LEU A 91 8.31 -1.85 -13.54
CA LEU A 91 9.02 -1.69 -12.29
C LEU A 91 8.27 -0.70 -11.37
N ARG A 92 8.19 -1.07 -10.09
CA ARG A 92 7.55 -0.27 -9.04
C ARG A 92 8.46 -0.27 -7.83
N LEU A 93 8.59 0.90 -7.21
CA LEU A 93 9.28 1.09 -5.95
C LEU A 93 8.28 1.65 -4.94
N LEU A 94 7.97 0.86 -3.93
CA LEU A 94 7.13 1.30 -2.81
C LEU A 94 8.03 1.71 -1.65
N ARG A 95 7.73 2.87 -1.07
CA ARG A 95 8.35 3.36 0.15
C ARG A 95 7.23 3.69 1.11
N PHE A 96 7.27 3.03 2.26
CA PHE A 96 6.33 3.21 3.35
C PHE A 96 6.90 4.22 4.34
N THR A 97 6.01 4.99 4.93
CA THR A 97 6.29 5.79 6.12
C THR A 97 6.44 4.86 7.32
N SER A 98 7.33 5.19 8.25
CA SER A 98 7.46 4.39 9.47
C SER A 98 6.28 4.70 10.39
N LEU A 99 5.81 3.71 11.14
CA LEU A 99 4.71 3.92 12.08
C LEU A 99 5.06 4.95 13.16
N HIS A 100 6.34 5.06 13.53
CA HIS A 100 6.80 6.09 14.47
C HIS A 100 6.65 7.49 13.88
N ASP A 101 7.05 7.70 12.61
CA ASP A 101 6.89 8.98 11.93
C ASP A 101 5.40 9.32 11.68
N GLU A 102 4.55 8.31 11.54
CA GLU A 102 3.09 8.46 11.45
C GLU A 102 2.46 8.85 12.81
N ILE A 103 2.91 8.25 13.92
CA ILE A 103 2.28 8.48 15.22
C ILE A 103 2.78 9.76 15.88
N GLU A 104 4.11 9.95 15.89
CA GLU A 104 4.81 11.01 16.62
C GLU A 104 5.34 12.11 15.70
N GLY A 105 5.52 11.81 14.42
CA GLY A 105 6.12 12.73 13.46
C GLY A 105 5.12 13.72 12.87
N ASP A 106 5.67 14.84 12.39
CA ASP A 106 4.95 15.89 11.67
C ASP A 106 4.57 15.47 10.22
N SER A 107 4.92 14.23 9.83
CA SER A 107 4.65 13.67 8.50
C SER A 107 3.17 13.59 8.18
N LEU A 108 2.32 13.37 9.19
CA LEU A 108 0.86 13.40 9.05
C LEU A 108 0.36 14.77 8.60
N CYS A 109 0.98 15.86 9.05
CA CYS A 109 0.58 17.21 8.66
C CYS A 109 0.76 17.44 7.15
N ALA A 110 1.75 16.77 6.54
CA ALA A 110 2.01 16.85 5.09
C ALA A 110 1.11 15.94 4.25
N THR A 111 0.56 14.84 4.81
CA THR A 111 -0.31 13.89 4.09
C THR A 111 -1.78 13.95 4.53
N ALA A 112 -2.11 14.83 5.47
CA ALA A 112 -3.44 15.09 5.99
C ALA A 112 -4.47 15.41 4.88
N GLU A 113 -4.06 16.14 3.84
CA GLU A 113 -4.94 16.43 2.69
C GLU A 113 -5.37 15.16 1.94
N ASN A 114 -4.51 14.14 1.86
CA ASN A 114 -4.84 12.86 1.21
C ASN A 114 -5.95 12.12 1.98
N LEU A 115 -6.00 12.27 3.31
CA LEU A 115 -7.04 11.67 4.15
C LEU A 115 -8.40 12.32 3.89
N VAL A 116 -8.44 13.62 3.62
CA VAL A 116 -9.68 14.34 3.28
C VAL A 116 -10.14 13.98 1.87
N VAL A 117 -9.23 13.96 0.89
CA VAL A 117 -9.56 13.57 -0.50
C VAL A 117 -10.12 12.15 -0.58
N ALA A 118 -9.61 11.25 0.26
CA ALA A 118 -10.05 9.86 0.30
C ALA A 118 -11.29 9.61 1.19
N ASP A 119 -11.85 10.64 1.86
CA ASP A 119 -12.97 10.51 2.81
C ASP A 119 -12.66 9.56 4.00
N VAL A 120 -11.37 9.48 4.37
CA VAL A 120 -10.86 8.57 5.42
C VAL A 120 -10.53 9.32 6.70
N ALA A 121 -10.37 10.64 6.64
CA ALA A 121 -9.97 11.47 7.78
C ALA A 121 -10.83 11.21 9.03
N SER A 122 -12.16 11.15 8.89
CA SER A 122 -13.07 10.91 10.01
C SER A 122 -12.89 9.52 10.63
N HIS A 123 -12.76 8.47 9.81
CA HIS A 123 -12.55 7.10 10.28
C HIS A 123 -11.20 6.95 10.99
N TYR A 124 -10.14 7.47 10.38
CA TYR A 124 -8.79 7.42 10.94
C TYR A 124 -8.67 8.23 12.24
N ALA A 125 -9.26 9.43 12.28
CA ALA A 125 -9.32 10.25 13.50
C ALA A 125 -10.06 9.52 14.63
N LEU A 126 -11.16 8.82 14.33
CA LEU A 126 -11.90 8.04 15.33
C LEU A 126 -11.09 6.83 15.85
N PHE A 127 -10.35 6.11 15.00
CA PHE A 127 -9.45 5.05 15.45
C PHE A 127 -8.31 5.57 16.33
N ARG A 128 -7.74 6.74 15.99
CA ARG A 128 -6.71 7.38 16.84
C ARG A 128 -7.31 7.92 18.14
N ALA A 129 -8.51 8.48 18.08
CA ALA A 129 -9.24 8.99 19.24
C ALA A 129 -9.63 7.86 20.20
N SER A 130 -10.01 6.69 19.71
CA SER A 130 -10.36 5.55 20.57
C SER A 130 -9.13 5.01 21.33
N ALA A 131 -7.96 4.95 20.70
CA ALA A 131 -6.70 4.63 21.37
C ALA A 131 -6.32 5.68 22.44
N ARG A 132 -6.47 6.97 22.15
CA ARG A 132 -6.21 8.04 23.12
C ARG A 132 -7.25 8.04 24.27
N PHE A 133 -8.50 7.69 23.96
CA PHE A 133 -9.57 7.52 24.95
C PHE A 133 -9.26 6.37 25.91
N GLU A 134 -8.81 5.22 25.40
CA GLU A 134 -8.36 4.10 26.22
C GLU A 134 -7.23 4.51 27.17
N ALA A 135 -6.23 5.24 26.66
CA ALA A 135 -5.10 5.71 27.47
C ALA A 135 -5.51 6.66 28.61
N VAL A 136 -6.57 7.47 28.41
CA VAL A 136 -7.06 8.44 29.41
C VAL A 136 -8.05 7.81 30.40
N HIS A 137 -8.95 6.96 29.91
CA HIS A 137 -10.09 6.45 30.69
C HIS A 137 -9.93 4.99 31.13
N GLY A 138 -8.90 4.28 30.67
CA GLY A 138 -8.65 2.88 31.01
C GLY A 138 -9.68 1.90 30.45
N ARG A 139 -10.52 2.34 29.51
CA ARG A 139 -11.55 1.53 28.84
C ARG A 139 -11.79 2.02 27.42
N TYR A 140 -12.31 1.15 26.55
CA TYR A 140 -12.74 1.55 25.21
C TYR A 140 -14.10 2.26 25.23
N PRO A 141 -14.38 3.13 24.23
CA PRO A 141 -15.69 3.76 24.06
C PRO A 141 -16.81 2.71 23.97
N GLY A 142 -17.90 2.93 24.70
CA GLY A 142 -19.07 2.05 24.70
C GLY A 142 -18.91 0.71 25.44
N VAL A 143 -17.77 0.47 26.09
CA VAL A 143 -17.59 -0.66 27.00
C VAL A 143 -17.82 -0.18 28.43
N SER A 144 -18.73 -0.83 29.15
CA SER A 144 -18.95 -0.58 30.57
C SER A 144 -17.75 -1.08 31.39
N ALA A 145 -17.31 -0.28 32.38
CA ALA A 145 -16.12 -0.59 33.18
C ALA A 145 -16.32 -1.75 34.16
N SER A 146 -17.58 -2.13 34.43
CA SER A 146 -17.92 -3.19 35.38
C SER A 146 -19.15 -3.96 34.91
N PRO A 147 -19.17 -5.30 35.05
CA PRO A 147 -20.34 -6.12 34.74
C PRO A 147 -21.56 -5.83 35.63
N ASN A 148 -21.38 -5.09 36.74
CA ASN A 148 -22.45 -4.65 37.64
C ASN A 148 -23.09 -3.31 37.25
N ASP A 149 -22.51 -2.55 36.30
CA ASP A 149 -23.05 -1.27 35.83
C ASP A 149 -23.97 -1.43 34.60
N ALA A 150 -24.50 -2.65 34.39
CA ALA A 150 -25.47 -2.97 33.33
C ALA A 150 -26.85 -2.27 33.52
N GLU A 151 -27.00 -1.42 34.54
CA GLU A 151 -28.20 -0.62 34.79
C GLU A 151 -28.15 0.79 34.16
N MET A 152 -26.97 1.28 33.72
CA MET A 152 -26.94 2.42 32.81
C MET A 152 -27.44 1.91 31.46
N LEU A 153 -28.50 2.52 30.93
CA LEU A 153 -28.97 2.26 29.57
C LEU A 153 -27.76 2.35 28.64
N ASP A 154 -27.46 1.27 27.91
CA ASP A 154 -26.35 1.22 26.94
C ASP A 154 -26.35 2.47 26.04
N ASP A 155 -27.54 2.98 25.71
CA ASP A 155 -27.74 4.20 24.91
C ASP A 155 -27.23 5.50 25.58
N GLU A 156 -27.36 5.66 26.90
CA GLU A 156 -26.88 6.86 27.61
C GLU A 156 -25.36 6.86 27.76
N LEU A 157 -24.77 5.68 27.99
CA LEU A 157 -23.32 5.50 28.03
C LEU A 157 -22.71 5.80 26.65
N VAL A 158 -23.30 5.22 25.59
CA VAL A 158 -22.88 5.45 24.20
C VAL A 158 -22.99 6.93 23.85
N ALA A 159 -24.08 7.61 24.21
CA ALA A 159 -24.24 9.04 23.97
C ALA A 159 -23.17 9.88 24.70
N SER A 160 -22.89 9.58 25.98
CA SER A 160 -21.87 10.29 26.76
C SER A 160 -20.47 10.10 26.20
N ASP A 161 -20.13 8.87 25.82
CA ASP A 161 -18.82 8.54 25.28
C ASP A 161 -18.62 9.06 23.86
N THR A 162 -19.69 9.14 23.06
CA THR A 162 -19.67 9.75 21.72
C THR A 162 -19.22 11.21 21.78
N VAL A 163 -19.77 12.00 22.72
CA VAL A 163 -19.38 13.41 22.89
C VAL A 163 -17.90 13.56 23.25
N LYS A 164 -17.40 12.70 24.15
CA LYS A 164 -15.98 12.69 24.53
C LYS A 164 -15.07 12.28 23.37
N LEU A 165 -15.48 11.26 22.60
CA LEU A 165 -14.75 10.76 21.45
C LEU A 165 -14.63 11.84 20.36
N ILE A 166 -15.72 12.54 20.06
CA ILE A 166 -15.73 13.68 19.12
C ILE A 166 -14.80 14.79 19.59
N GLY A 167 -14.80 15.12 20.89
CA GLY A 167 -13.90 16.13 21.45
C GLY A 167 -12.42 15.78 21.24
N ILE A 168 -12.04 14.51 21.47
CA ILE A 168 -10.67 14.03 21.23
C ILE A 168 -10.35 14.01 19.73
N ALA A 169 -11.27 13.53 18.90
CA ALA A 169 -11.07 13.45 17.45
C ALA A 169 -10.89 14.84 16.82
N ASN A 170 -11.68 15.83 17.24
CA ASN A 170 -11.53 17.22 16.76
C ASN A 170 -10.21 17.84 17.25
N SER A 171 -9.74 17.52 18.47
CA SER A 171 -8.42 17.94 18.94
C SER A 171 -7.30 17.35 18.07
N LEU A 172 -7.42 16.08 17.67
CA LEU A 172 -6.44 15.44 16.77
C LEU A 172 -6.48 16.03 15.36
N LEU A 173 -7.67 16.30 14.83
CA LEU A 173 -7.80 16.97 13.52
C LEU A 173 -7.21 18.37 13.53
N ALA A 174 -7.36 19.12 14.63
CA ALA A 174 -6.71 20.42 14.80
C ALA A 174 -5.18 20.29 14.89
N GLU A 175 -4.66 19.30 15.63
CA GLU A 175 -3.22 18.99 15.68
C GLU A 175 -2.66 18.67 14.26
N TRP A 176 -3.46 18.05 13.39
CA TRP A 176 -3.07 17.72 12.00
C TRP A 176 -3.34 18.83 10.98
N GLY A 177 -3.81 20.02 11.41
CA GLY A 177 -4.11 21.13 10.52
C GLY A 177 -5.39 20.98 9.69
N LEU A 178 -6.27 20.03 10.04
CA LEU A 178 -7.54 19.73 9.36
C LEU A 178 -8.75 20.38 10.07
N GLU A 179 -8.64 21.66 10.45
CA GLU A 179 -9.68 22.37 11.20
C GLU A 179 -11.02 22.49 10.45
N SER A 180 -11.02 22.31 9.13
CA SER A 180 -12.21 22.39 8.27
C SER A 180 -13.05 21.11 8.22
N THR A 181 -12.51 19.97 8.67
CA THR A 181 -13.20 18.68 8.60
C THR A 181 -13.80 18.36 9.96
N THR A 182 -15.13 18.29 10.03
CA THR A 182 -15.82 17.84 11.24
C THR A 182 -16.14 16.37 11.13
N VAL A 183 -15.89 15.62 12.20
CA VAL A 183 -16.28 14.21 12.30
C VAL A 183 -17.80 14.10 12.30
N ASP A 184 -18.35 13.19 11.48
CA ASP A 184 -19.79 12.89 11.47
C ASP A 184 -20.19 12.26 12.81
N GLU A 185 -21.16 12.88 13.49
CA GLU A 185 -21.70 12.41 14.77
C GLU A 185 -22.25 10.99 14.67
N ASN A 186 -22.85 10.63 13.53
CA ASN A 186 -23.38 9.28 13.32
C ASN A 186 -22.26 8.24 13.28
N LEU A 187 -21.11 8.59 12.69
CA LEU A 187 -19.96 7.70 12.64
C LEU A 187 -19.35 7.53 14.03
N ALA A 188 -19.21 8.61 14.78
CA ALA A 188 -18.71 8.55 16.16
C ALA A 188 -19.64 7.74 17.08
N MET A 189 -20.95 7.89 16.91
CA MET A 189 -21.95 7.09 17.63
C MET A 189 -21.83 5.61 17.27
N GLU A 190 -21.65 5.27 16.00
CA GLU A 190 -21.46 3.89 15.56
C GLU A 190 -20.17 3.28 16.12
N PHE A 191 -19.09 4.06 16.21
CA PHE A 191 -17.84 3.64 16.87
C PHE A 191 -18.05 3.34 18.35
N ALA A 192 -18.74 4.21 19.08
CA ALA A 192 -19.09 3.95 20.48
C ALA A 192 -20.04 2.75 20.61
N ARG A 193 -21.03 2.61 19.73
CA ARG A 193 -21.96 1.47 19.71
C ARG A 193 -21.26 0.13 19.47
N SER A 194 -20.19 0.14 18.67
CA SER A 194 -19.41 -1.07 18.39
C SER A 194 -18.73 -1.64 19.63
N GLY A 195 -18.49 -0.84 20.68
CA GLY A 195 -18.01 -1.33 21.97
C GLY A 195 -16.74 -2.19 21.90
N HIS A 196 -15.83 -1.89 20.96
CA HIS A 196 -14.63 -2.70 20.68
C HIS A 196 -14.93 -4.19 20.38
N CYS A 197 -16.11 -4.50 19.84
CA CYS A 197 -16.46 -5.86 19.47
C CYS A 197 -15.74 -6.29 18.18
N GLU A 198 -15.34 -7.57 18.15
CA GLU A 198 -14.73 -8.17 16.96
C GLU A 198 -15.77 -9.08 16.29
N LEU A 199 -16.35 -8.60 15.18
CA LEU A 199 -17.33 -9.36 14.42
C LEU A 199 -16.63 -10.34 13.47
N HIS A 200 -16.99 -11.63 13.58
CA HIS A 200 -16.35 -12.71 12.82
C HIS A 200 -16.35 -12.48 11.29
N ASN A 201 -17.44 -11.94 10.73
CA ASN A 201 -17.56 -11.64 9.30
C ASN A 201 -16.57 -10.55 8.85
N ILE A 202 -16.40 -9.49 9.65
CA ILE A 202 -15.45 -8.41 9.37
C ILE A 202 -14.03 -8.92 9.52
N SER A 203 -13.72 -9.67 10.59
CA SER A 203 -12.39 -10.27 10.79
C SER A 203 -12.02 -11.25 9.67
N SER A 204 -12.97 -12.07 9.22
CA SER A 204 -12.76 -13.00 8.09
C SER A 204 -12.43 -12.25 6.80
N MET A 205 -13.17 -11.19 6.49
CA MET A 205 -12.91 -10.34 5.32
C MET A 205 -11.55 -9.64 5.40
N THR A 206 -11.26 -8.98 6.54
CA THR A 206 -9.98 -8.29 6.77
C THR A 206 -8.81 -9.27 6.73
N GLY A 207 -8.98 -10.47 7.30
CA GLY A 207 -7.99 -11.55 7.22
C GLY A 207 -7.67 -11.94 5.78
N GLY A 208 -8.67 -12.02 4.90
CA GLY A 208 -8.46 -12.26 3.47
C GLY A 208 -7.63 -11.17 2.78
N ILE A 209 -7.92 -9.89 3.07
CA ILE A 209 -7.17 -8.75 2.52
C ILE A 209 -5.72 -8.78 3.00
N VAL A 210 -5.50 -8.90 4.30
CA VAL A 210 -4.16 -8.94 4.93
C VAL A 210 -3.36 -10.14 4.43
N SER A 211 -3.99 -11.30 4.28
CA SER A 211 -3.34 -12.51 3.76
C SER A 211 -2.80 -12.29 2.35
N GLN A 212 -3.59 -11.63 1.49
CA GLN A 212 -3.17 -11.35 0.12
C GLN A 212 -2.01 -10.34 0.08
N GLU A 213 -2.06 -9.27 0.87
CA GLU A 213 -0.94 -8.32 0.98
C GLU A 213 0.33 -8.99 1.50
N ALA A 214 0.22 -9.90 2.47
CA ALA A 214 1.35 -10.70 2.95
C ALA A 214 1.95 -11.58 1.84
N ILE A 215 1.13 -12.22 1.00
CA ILE A 215 1.60 -13.00 -0.15
C ILE A 215 2.36 -12.12 -1.14
N LYS A 216 1.87 -10.90 -1.42
CA LYS A 216 2.57 -9.95 -2.32
C LYS A 216 3.96 -9.60 -1.78
N LEU A 217 4.07 -9.34 -0.47
CA LEU A 217 5.34 -9.03 0.17
C LEU A 217 6.31 -10.22 0.14
N ILE A 218 5.83 -11.44 0.41
CA ILE A 218 6.67 -12.66 0.42
C ILE A 218 7.15 -13.01 -0.99
N THR A 219 6.26 -12.92 -1.97
CA THR A 219 6.57 -13.34 -3.35
C THR A 219 7.28 -12.26 -4.16
N HIS A 220 7.26 -11.01 -3.68
CA HIS A 220 7.65 -9.83 -4.46
C HIS A 220 6.92 -9.74 -5.81
N GLN A 221 5.71 -10.31 -5.88
CA GLN A 221 4.84 -10.28 -7.05
C GLN A 221 3.61 -9.43 -6.74
N TYR A 222 3.12 -8.71 -7.76
CA TYR A 222 2.09 -7.68 -7.64
C TYR A 222 2.53 -6.47 -6.80
N VAL A 223 1.68 -5.45 -6.77
CA VAL A 223 1.94 -4.20 -6.06
C VAL A 223 1.10 -4.20 -4.77
N PRO A 224 1.75 -4.20 -3.59
CA PRO A 224 1.06 -3.94 -2.34
C PRO A 224 0.44 -2.55 -2.30
N GLU A 225 -0.65 -2.40 -1.54
CA GLU A 225 -1.22 -1.08 -1.27
C GLU A 225 -0.33 -0.26 -0.33
N ASN A 226 -0.31 1.07 -0.49
CA ASN A 226 0.60 1.95 0.26
C ASN A 226 -0.08 2.68 1.42
N SER A 227 0.44 2.44 2.63
CA SER A 227 0.10 3.04 3.93
C SER A 227 -1.21 2.57 4.58
N LEU A 228 -2.39 3.07 4.20
CA LEU A 228 -3.63 2.83 4.97
C LEU A 228 -4.76 2.26 4.10
N CYS A 229 -5.40 1.20 4.60
CA CYS A 229 -6.65 0.66 4.06
C CYS A 229 -7.69 0.58 5.19
N ILE A 230 -8.83 1.27 5.03
CA ILE A 230 -9.97 1.20 5.95
C ILE A 230 -11.11 0.48 5.25
N VAL A 231 -11.72 -0.48 5.94
CA VAL A 231 -12.87 -1.22 5.43
C VAL A 231 -14.10 -0.90 6.28
N ASP A 232 -15.09 -0.29 5.65
CA ASP A 232 -16.41 -0.02 6.22
C ASP A 232 -17.38 -1.14 5.82
N GLY A 233 -17.70 -2.01 6.79
CA GLY A 233 -18.64 -3.11 6.63
C GLY A 233 -20.11 -2.68 6.55
N VAL A 234 -20.47 -1.50 7.05
CA VAL A 234 -21.85 -0.99 7.03
C VAL A 234 -22.21 -0.48 5.64
N LYS A 235 -21.30 0.30 5.03
CA LYS A 235 -21.48 0.82 3.67
C LYS A 235 -20.96 -0.12 2.58
N ALA A 236 -20.31 -1.22 2.97
CA ALA A 236 -19.61 -2.14 2.06
C ALA A 236 -18.61 -1.41 1.15
N LYS A 237 -17.83 -0.49 1.74
CA LYS A 237 -16.82 0.32 1.04
C LYS A 237 -15.44 0.10 1.65
N SER A 238 -14.42 0.10 0.80
CA SER A 238 -13.02 0.13 1.21
C SER A 238 -12.40 1.44 0.74
N TYR A 239 -11.63 2.06 1.62
CA TYR A 239 -10.93 3.30 1.36
C TYR A 239 -9.44 3.07 1.50
N VAL A 240 -8.65 3.61 0.57
CA VAL A 240 -7.20 3.53 0.61
C VAL A 240 -6.64 4.93 0.58
N ALA A 241 -5.74 5.23 1.50
CA ALA A 241 -5.10 6.53 1.60
C ALA A 241 -3.60 6.36 1.86
N LYS A 242 -2.80 7.21 1.21
CA LYS A 242 -1.38 7.28 1.47
C LYS A 242 -1.12 8.30 2.58
N ILE A 243 -0.52 7.79 3.64
CA ILE A 243 -0.10 8.54 4.83
C ILE A 243 1.42 8.63 4.86
#